data_AF-A0A8H4X4P9-F1
#
_entry.id   AF-A0A8H4X4P9-F1
#
_cell.length_a   1.000
_cell.length_b   1.000
_cell.length_c   1.000
_cell.angle_alpha   90.00
_cell.angle_beta   90.00
_cell.angle_gamma   90.00
#
_symmetry.space_group_name_H-M   'P 1'
#
loop_
_entity.id
_entity.type
_entity.pdbx_description
1 polymer ?
#
loop_
_entity_poly.entity_id
_entity_poly.type
_entity_poly.pdbx_seq_one_letter_code
_entity_poly.pdbx_strand_id
1 'polypeptide(L)'
;MKLINLSTLALFINGALAADCIGTKQSGGISDKHQQAYWEARDKMCSNSDCALQQPCTTYASRTAGFISTTLNVELKRKNTASKPGFKDCWDATENIIQQCMRSGYLTGIWEANGQLYQITGNYHA
;
A
#
# COMPACT_ATOMS: atom_id res chain seq x y z
N MET A 1 -14.98 37.33 -40.73
CA MET A 1 -15.12 36.72 -39.40
C MET A 1 -14.91 35.23 -39.51
N LYS A 2 -13.89 34.68 -38.84
CA LYS A 2 -13.74 33.24 -38.59
C LYS A 2 -13.05 33.10 -37.24
N LEU A 3 -13.86 32.93 -36.20
CA LEU A 3 -13.40 32.60 -34.86
C LEU A 3 -13.23 31.09 -34.81
N ILE A 4 -11.99 30.65 -34.65
CA ILE A 4 -11.66 29.24 -34.49
C ILE A 4 -11.94 28.90 -33.02
N ASN A 5 -13.04 28.17 -32.77
CA ASN A 5 -13.35 27.63 -31.46
C ASN A 5 -12.31 26.55 -31.13
N LEU A 6 -11.30 26.89 -30.32
CA LEU A 6 -10.46 25.91 -29.64
C LEU A 6 -11.25 25.35 -28.46
N SER A 7 -11.87 24.19 -28.67
CA SER A 7 -12.41 23.37 -27.61
C SER A 7 -11.29 23.04 -26.61
N THR A 8 -11.34 23.66 -25.44
CA THR A 8 -10.49 23.33 -24.30
C THR A 8 -10.69 21.86 -23.94
N LEU A 9 -9.68 21.05 -24.26
CA LEU A 9 -9.57 19.67 -23.81
C LEU A 9 -9.48 19.68 -22.28
N ALA A 10 -10.61 19.52 -21.60
CA ALA A 10 -10.64 19.32 -20.16
C ALA A 10 -10.07 17.93 -19.88
N LEU A 11 -8.75 17.85 -19.69
CA LEU A 11 -8.10 16.69 -19.10
C LEU A 11 -8.57 16.61 -17.66
N PHE A 12 -9.59 15.78 -17.41
CA PHE A 12 -9.86 15.27 -16.08
C PHE A 12 -8.63 14.43 -15.68
N ILE A 13 -7.64 15.09 -15.09
CA ILE A 13 -6.66 14.44 -14.24
C ILE A 13 -7.45 13.86 -13.07
N ASN A 14 -7.99 12.66 -13.27
CA ASN A 14 -8.19 11.72 -12.17
C ASN A 14 -6.80 11.55 -11.58
N GLY A 15 -6.47 12.38 -10.59
CA GLY A 15 -5.28 12.23 -9.79
C GLY A 15 -5.40 10.85 -9.18
N ALA A 16 -4.73 9.87 -9.79
CA ALA A 16 -4.36 8.68 -9.07
C ALA A 16 -3.65 9.21 -7.83
N LEU A 17 -4.27 9.08 -6.66
CA LEU A 17 -3.56 9.26 -5.41
C LEU A 17 -2.31 8.37 -5.58
N ALA A 18 -1.12 8.90 -5.35
CA ALA A 18 0.07 8.05 -5.39
C ALA A 18 0.21 7.46 -3.99
N ALA A 19 0.80 6.27 -3.89
CA ALA A 19 1.21 5.80 -2.58
C ALA A 19 2.37 6.67 -2.10
N ASP A 20 2.27 7.16 -0.87
CA ASP A 20 3.35 7.89 -0.24
C ASP A 20 4.39 6.87 0.26
N CYS A 21 5.47 6.71 -0.51
CA CYS A 21 6.57 5.82 -0.17
C CYS A 21 7.56 6.53 0.77
N ILE A 22 7.72 5.99 1.97
CA ILE A 22 8.44 6.66 3.06
C ILE A 22 9.79 5.98 3.33
N GLY A 23 10.81 6.81 3.56
CA GLY A 23 12.14 6.38 4.01
C GLY A 23 13.11 6.11 2.87
N THR A 24 14.20 5.40 3.19
CA THR A 24 15.28 5.13 2.25
C THR A 24 14.98 3.88 1.43
N LYS A 25 15.10 4.00 0.11
CA LYS A 25 15.03 2.88 -0.82
C LYS A 25 16.15 1.88 -0.54
N GLN A 26 15.82 0.60 -0.44
CA GLN A 26 16.79 -0.47 -0.28
C GLN A 26 17.65 -0.58 -1.53
N SER A 27 18.98 -0.53 -1.37
CA SER A 27 19.93 -0.52 -2.50
C SER A 27 19.84 -1.77 -3.38
N GLY A 28 19.42 -2.91 -2.82
CA GLY A 28 19.20 -4.17 -3.55
C GLY A 28 17.73 -4.43 -3.88
N GLY A 29 16.84 -3.47 -3.62
CA GLY A 29 15.39 -3.69 -3.63
C GLY A 29 14.94 -4.64 -2.53
N ILE A 30 13.72 -5.15 -2.66
CA ILE A 30 13.12 -6.16 -1.79
C ILE A 30 12.94 -7.41 -2.65
N SER A 31 13.49 -8.56 -2.24
CA SER A 31 13.36 -9.78 -3.03
C SER A 31 11.91 -10.30 -3.08
N ASP A 32 11.55 -11.00 -4.16
CA ASP A 32 10.17 -11.52 -4.35
C ASP A 32 9.69 -12.38 -3.17
N LYS A 33 10.59 -13.17 -2.58
CA LYS A 33 10.29 -13.98 -1.38
C LYS A 33 9.92 -13.13 -0.17
N HIS A 34 10.62 -12.01 0.05
CA HIS A 34 10.27 -11.09 1.12
C HIS A 34 9.00 -10.30 0.77
N GLN A 35 8.78 -9.98 -0.50
CA GLN A 35 7.58 -9.27 -0.93
C GLN A 35 6.29 -10.04 -0.62
N GLN A 36 6.35 -11.38 -0.56
CA GLN A 36 5.21 -12.21 -0.16
C GLN A 36 4.66 -11.85 1.23
N ALA A 37 5.50 -11.41 2.18
CA ALA A 37 5.01 -10.96 3.48
C ALA A 37 4.05 -9.76 3.36
N TYR A 38 4.28 -8.85 2.42
CA TYR A 38 3.36 -7.74 2.18
C TYR A 38 2.02 -8.19 1.61
N TRP A 39 2.06 -9.11 0.65
CA TRP A 39 0.85 -9.68 0.06
C TRP A 39 0.04 -10.49 1.09
N GLU A 40 0.70 -11.20 1.99
CA GLU A 40 0.05 -11.95 3.08
C GLU A 40 -0.58 -11.03 4.12
N ALA A 41 0.11 -9.96 4.53
CA ALA A 41 -0.48 -8.97 5.44
C ALA A 41 -1.73 -8.34 4.80
N ARG A 42 -1.65 -7.97 3.51
CA ARG A 42 -2.81 -7.53 2.71
C ARG A 42 -3.95 -8.56 2.75
N ASP A 43 -3.64 -9.81 2.43
CA ASP A 43 -4.65 -10.87 2.36
C ASP A 43 -5.36 -11.03 3.71
N LYS A 44 -4.62 -11.11 4.82
CA LYS A 44 -5.19 -11.21 6.17
C LYS A 44 -6.14 -10.06 6.51
N MET A 45 -5.80 -8.83 6.11
CA MET A 45 -6.62 -7.66 6.39
C MET A 45 -7.83 -7.55 5.46
N CYS A 46 -7.62 -7.75 4.16
CA CYS A 46 -8.62 -7.45 3.14
C CYS A 46 -9.57 -8.63 2.86
N SER A 47 -9.19 -9.86 3.21
CA SER A 47 -10.10 -11.02 3.26
C SER A 47 -10.98 -11.04 4.52
N ASN A 48 -10.70 -10.17 5.49
CA ASN A 48 -11.31 -10.15 6.82
C ASN A 48 -11.03 -11.43 7.66
N SER A 49 -9.89 -12.10 7.44
CA SER A 49 -9.49 -13.26 8.26
C SER A 49 -9.10 -12.83 9.68
N ASP A 50 -8.30 -11.77 9.78
CA ASP A 50 -7.72 -11.29 11.04
C ASP A 50 -8.34 -9.95 11.48
N CYS A 51 -9.21 -9.37 10.65
CA CYS A 51 -9.82 -8.07 10.87
C CYS A 51 -11.32 -8.13 10.68
N ALA A 52 -12.07 -7.48 11.57
CA ALA A 52 -13.47 -7.19 11.31
C ALA A 52 -13.62 -6.28 10.08
N LEU A 53 -14.70 -6.49 9.31
CA LEU A 53 -15.00 -5.72 8.12
C LEU A 53 -15.01 -4.22 8.44
N GLN A 54 -14.16 -3.46 7.74
CA GLN A 54 -14.11 -1.99 7.77
C GLN A 54 -13.78 -1.34 9.14
N GLN A 55 -13.28 -2.09 10.11
CA GLN A 55 -12.81 -1.55 11.40
C GLN A 55 -11.31 -1.22 11.37
N PRO A 56 -10.83 -0.27 12.19
CA PRO A 56 -9.40 -0.10 12.43
C PRO A 56 -8.77 -1.44 12.85
N CYS A 57 -7.69 -1.81 12.20
CA CYS A 57 -7.09 -3.13 12.40
C CYS A 57 -5.59 -3.09 12.06
N THR A 58 -4.83 -4.00 12.67
CA THR A 58 -3.43 -4.24 12.31
C THR A 58 -3.23 -5.72 12.03
N THR A 59 -2.58 -6.03 10.92
CA THR A 59 -2.22 -7.40 10.53
C THR A 59 -0.72 -7.52 10.40
N TYR A 60 -0.24 -8.73 10.59
CA TYR A 60 1.18 -9.04 10.57
C TYR A 60 1.46 -10.25 9.69
N ALA A 61 2.59 -10.21 9.00
CA ALA A 61 3.13 -11.33 8.27
C ALA A 61 4.66 -11.27 8.31
N SER A 62 5.31 -12.41 8.15
CA SER A 62 6.76 -12.47 8.11
C SER A 62 7.25 -13.50 7.13
N ARG A 63 8.37 -13.21 6.49
CA ARG A 63 9.05 -14.13 5.57
C ARG A 63 10.54 -14.10 5.79
N THR A 64 11.12 -15.29 5.95
CA THR A 64 12.56 -15.48 6.05
C THR A 64 13.10 -15.99 4.71
N ALA A 65 14.12 -15.32 4.16
CA ALA A 65 14.75 -15.72 2.91
C ALA A 65 16.20 -15.25 2.79
N GLY A 66 16.91 -15.83 1.81
CA GLY A 66 18.30 -15.49 1.50
C GLY A 66 19.31 -16.45 2.11
N PHE A 67 20.56 -16.34 1.68
CA PHE A 67 21.65 -17.22 2.12
C PHE A 67 22.01 -17.01 3.60
N ILE A 68 21.94 -15.76 4.06
CA ILE A 68 22.16 -15.37 5.47
C ILE A 68 20.88 -15.39 6.31
N SER A 69 19.79 -15.99 5.80
CA SER A 69 18.49 -16.11 6.49
C SER A 69 17.98 -14.82 7.13
N THR A 70 17.75 -13.78 6.33
CA THR A 70 17.15 -12.54 6.83
C THR A 70 15.63 -12.70 6.90
N THR A 71 15.00 -12.18 7.95
CA THR A 71 13.55 -12.17 8.14
C THR A 71 13.01 -10.77 7.90
N LEU A 72 12.03 -10.63 7.00
CA LEU A 72 11.23 -9.41 6.88
C LEU A 72 9.94 -9.58 7.68
N ASN A 73 9.75 -8.73 8.69
CA ASN A 73 8.49 -8.60 9.41
C ASN A 73 7.70 -7.45 8.80
N VAL A 74 6.46 -7.73 8.41
CA VAL A 74 5.53 -6.76 7.83
C VAL A 74 4.38 -6.51 8.79
N GLU A 75 4.04 -5.23 8.92
CA GLU A 75 2.87 -4.73 9.61
C GLU A 75 2.02 -3.92 8.62
N LEU A 76 0.73 -4.26 8.49
CA LEU A 76 -0.25 -3.46 7.76
C LEU A 76 -1.29 -2.93 8.75
N LYS A 77 -1.40 -1.60 8.83
CA LYS A 77 -2.34 -0.85 9.67
C LYS A 77 -3.43 -0.21 8.82
N ARG A 78 -4.68 -0.33 9.26
CA ARG A 78 -5.85 0.41 8.76
C ARG A 78 -6.40 1.30 9.85
N LYS A 79 -6.56 2.58 9.57
CA LYS A 79 -7.14 3.59 10.49
C LYS A 79 -8.26 4.35 9.81
N ASN A 80 -9.27 4.75 10.57
CA ASN A 80 -10.32 5.65 10.08
C ASN A 80 -9.86 7.11 10.25
N THR A 81 -9.86 7.90 9.18
CA THR A 81 -9.46 9.31 9.17
C THR A 81 -10.63 10.29 9.03
N ALA A 82 -11.82 9.83 8.63
CA ALA A 82 -12.95 10.71 8.29
C ALA A 82 -14.28 10.37 8.97
N SER A 83 -14.29 9.55 10.02
CA SER A 83 -15.52 9.08 10.71
C SER A 83 -16.57 8.45 9.80
N LYS A 84 -16.18 8.05 8.58
CA LYS A 84 -17.03 7.37 7.59
C LYS A 84 -16.57 5.92 7.48
N PRO A 85 -17.50 4.95 7.36
CA PRO A 85 -17.14 3.56 7.12
C PRO A 85 -16.38 3.45 5.80
N GLY A 86 -15.20 2.82 5.85
CA GLY A 86 -14.31 2.67 4.71
C GLY A 86 -14.92 1.80 3.61
N PHE A 87 -14.82 2.23 2.36
CA PHE A 87 -15.32 1.50 1.20
C PHE A 87 -14.41 0.32 0.82
N LYS A 88 -14.77 -0.37 -0.28
CA LYS A 88 -14.18 -1.60 -0.87
C LYS A 88 -12.72 -1.45 -1.33
N ASP A 89 -11.96 -0.53 -0.75
CA ASP A 89 -10.69 -0.05 -1.27
C ASP A 89 -9.49 -0.68 -0.57
N CYS A 90 -9.70 -1.62 0.37
CA CYS A 90 -8.60 -2.31 1.03
C CYS A 90 -7.67 -2.98 0.02
N TRP A 91 -8.25 -3.74 -0.91
CA TRP A 91 -7.50 -4.46 -1.94
C TRP A 91 -6.75 -3.49 -2.85
N ASP A 92 -7.40 -2.43 -3.32
CA ASP A 92 -6.81 -1.49 -4.28
C ASP A 92 -5.76 -0.58 -3.62
N ALA A 93 -6.03 -0.08 -2.41
CA ALA A 93 -5.08 0.75 -1.67
C ALA A 93 -3.80 -0.02 -1.33
N THR A 94 -3.94 -1.22 -0.77
CA THR A 94 -2.78 -2.05 -0.42
C THR A 94 -2.01 -2.53 -1.65
N GLU A 95 -2.69 -2.83 -2.76
CA GLU A 95 -2.04 -3.15 -4.02
C GLU A 95 -1.23 -1.99 -4.56
N ASN A 96 -1.81 -0.79 -4.59
CA ASN A 96 -1.09 0.40 -5.01
C ASN A 96 0.13 0.66 -4.13
N ILE A 97 0.03 0.52 -2.81
CA ILE A 97 1.18 0.64 -1.91
C ILE A 97 2.28 -0.39 -2.30
N ILE A 98 1.93 -1.67 -2.44
CA ILE A 98 2.92 -2.72 -2.70
C ILE A 98 3.56 -2.55 -4.07
N GLN A 99 2.76 -2.24 -5.09
CA GLN A 99 3.23 -2.08 -6.47
C GLN A 99 4.08 -0.81 -6.65
N GLN A 100 3.72 0.30 -5.99
CA GLN A 100 4.42 1.57 -6.15
C GLN A 100 5.62 1.69 -5.21
N CYS A 101 5.51 1.24 -3.97
CA CYS A 101 6.55 1.41 -2.94
C CYS A 101 7.45 0.18 -2.83
N MET A 102 6.89 -1.00 -2.51
CA MET A 102 7.70 -2.19 -2.18
C MET A 102 8.43 -2.73 -3.39
N ARG A 103 7.78 -2.77 -4.57
CA ARG A 103 8.49 -3.13 -5.83
C ARG A 103 9.56 -2.11 -6.20
N SER A 104 9.38 -0.85 -5.82
CA SER A 104 10.40 0.20 -5.99
C SER A 104 11.50 0.14 -4.93
N GLY A 105 11.41 -0.74 -3.94
CA GLY A 105 12.41 -0.94 -2.89
C GLY A 105 12.17 -0.14 -1.61
N TYR A 106 11.02 0.49 -1.42
CA TYR A 106 10.66 1.16 -0.17
C TYR A 106 10.01 0.18 0.79
N LEU A 107 10.43 0.21 2.05
CA LEU A 107 9.89 -0.68 3.09
C LEU A 107 8.57 -0.21 3.67
N THR A 108 8.26 1.07 3.50
CA THR A 108 7.07 1.71 4.07
C THR A 108 6.31 2.44 2.99
N GLY A 109 4.99 2.28 2.98
CA GLY A 109 4.12 3.02 2.10
C GLY A 109 2.77 3.29 2.74
N ILE A 110 2.19 4.45 2.40
CA ILE A 110 0.92 4.91 2.92
C ILE A 110 -0.03 5.23 1.76
N TRP A 111 -1.30 4.95 1.97
CA TRP A 111 -2.37 5.35 1.07
C TRP A 111 -3.61 5.73 1.85
N GLU A 112 -4.19 6.87 1.52
CA GLU A 112 -5.51 7.25 2.02
C GLU A 112 -6.58 7.07 0.93
N ALA A 113 -7.61 6.28 1.23
CA ALA A 113 -8.76 6.08 0.35
C ALA A 113 -10.04 6.21 1.16
N ASN A 114 -10.96 7.07 0.71
CA ASN A 114 -12.33 7.14 1.22
C ASN A 114 -12.44 7.20 2.75
N GLY A 115 -11.57 7.97 3.41
CA GLY A 115 -11.55 8.12 4.87
C GLY A 115 -10.90 6.96 5.63
N GLN A 116 -10.15 6.09 4.94
CA GLN A 116 -9.30 5.07 5.54
C GLN A 116 -7.85 5.31 5.15
N LEU A 117 -6.99 5.30 6.15
CA LEU A 117 -5.55 5.32 5.99
C LEU A 117 -5.01 3.89 6.10
N TYR A 118 -4.33 3.44 5.05
CA TYR A 118 -3.59 2.20 5.01
C TYR A 118 -2.11 2.52 5.09
N GLN A 119 -1.41 1.90 6.03
CA GLN A 119 0.02 2.03 6.18
C GLN A 119 0.63 0.64 6.26
N ILE A 120 1.56 0.34 5.35
CA ILE A 120 2.32 -0.90 5.32
C ILE A 120 3.76 -0.56 5.70
N THR A 121 4.34 -1.28 6.66
CA THR A 121 5.71 -1.10 7.14
C THR A 121 6.42 -2.45 7.18
N GLY A 122 7.61 -2.55 6.59
CA GLY A 122 8.47 -3.72 6.68
C GLY A 122 9.76 -3.42 7.46
N ASN A 123 10.19 -4.37 8.30
CA ASN A 123 11.42 -4.29 9.06
C ASN A 123 12.23 -5.57 8.90
N TYR A 124 13.49 -5.45 8.51
CA TYR A 124 14.41 -6.58 8.41
C TYR A 124 15.03 -6.90 9.77
N HIS A 125 15.14 -8.19 10.05
CA HIS A 125 15.83 -8.75 11.20
C HIS A 125 16.77 -9.86 10.72
N ALA A 126 17.94 -9.95 11.33
CA ALA A 126 18.90 -11.03 11.12
C ALA A 126 18.70 -12.14 12.17
#